data_AF-A0A7S0P507-F1
#
_entry.id   AF-A0A7S0P507-F1
#
_cell.length_a   1.000
_cell.length_b   1.000
_cell.length_c   1.000
_cell.angle_alpha   90.00
_cell.angle_beta   90.00
_cell.angle_gamma   90.00
#
_symmetry.space_group_name_H-M   'P 1'
#
loop_
_entity.id
_entity.type
_entity.pdbx_description
1 polymer ?
#
loop_
_entity_poly.entity_id
_entity_poly.type
_entity_poly.pdbx_seq_one_letter_code
_entity_poly.pdbx_strand_id
1 'polypeptide(L)'
;TAAPLDIQNIDTDMIIPKEYLKTIKRTGLGFAAFAELRYSNPNDVAKHGPAVAVEIADFVLNRPAYRDSVILIAGDNFGCGSSREHAPWSINGFGIRSIVSTSFADIFYNNCFKNGMLPVVLPREQVLTLLEDAEAGREVEVDLPTQQVRRHDGSAYAFEVDPFRKKCLLNGLDDIGLTMAKMDEIRAFEEARSAATPWLDGATTRVPKLFAVKELHPAVALPATPAPEDWHEE
;
A
#
# COMPACT_ATOMS: atom_id res chain seq x y z
N THR A 1 -13.08 6.87 13.74
CA THR A 1 -14.09 7.31 12.76
C THR A 1 -13.99 6.50 11.49
N ALA A 2 -15.13 6.17 10.88
CA ALA A 2 -15.23 5.51 9.58
C ALA A 2 -15.69 6.51 8.51
N ALA A 3 -15.09 6.47 7.32
CA ALA A 3 -15.46 7.29 6.18
C ALA A 3 -16.30 6.48 5.18
N PRO A 4 -17.48 6.98 4.74
CA PRO A 4 -18.28 6.33 3.71
C PRO A 4 -17.82 6.71 2.30
N LEU A 5 -17.46 5.73 1.48
CA LEU A 5 -17.07 5.91 0.08
C LEU A 5 -17.81 4.89 -0.80
N ASP A 6 -19.11 5.06 -0.97
CA ASP A 6 -19.94 4.17 -1.80
C ASP A 6 -19.71 4.36 -3.31
N ILE A 7 -18.50 4.02 -3.74
CA ILE A 7 -18.12 3.93 -5.14
C ILE A 7 -17.77 2.47 -5.42
N GLN A 8 -18.42 1.90 -6.43
CA GLN A 8 -18.20 0.54 -6.88
C GLN A 8 -17.00 0.51 -7.84
N ASN A 9 -16.25 -0.59 -7.88
CA ASN A 9 -15.10 -0.79 -8.76
C ASN A 9 -14.04 0.32 -8.65
N ILE A 10 -13.73 0.73 -7.42
CA ILE A 10 -12.57 1.59 -7.19
C ILE A 10 -11.32 0.81 -7.61
N ASP A 11 -10.74 1.20 -8.74
CA ASP A 11 -9.52 0.57 -9.26
C ASP A 11 -8.25 1.16 -8.65
N THR A 12 -7.10 0.54 -8.95
CA THR A 12 -5.82 1.02 -8.42
C THR A 12 -5.35 2.36 -8.99
N ASP A 13 -5.85 2.82 -10.15
CA ASP A 13 -5.56 4.17 -10.68
C ASP A 13 -6.36 5.22 -9.90
N MET A 14 -7.62 4.94 -9.59
CA MET A 14 -8.45 5.78 -8.73
C MET A 14 -7.88 5.89 -7.32
N ILE A 15 -7.29 4.82 -6.78
CA ILE A 15 -6.60 4.85 -5.48
C ILE A 15 -5.31 5.66 -5.54
N ILE A 16 -4.49 5.48 -6.58
CA ILE A 16 -3.26 6.24 -6.76
C ILE A 16 -2.92 6.36 -8.26
N PRO A 17 -3.00 7.56 -8.85
CA PRO A 17 -2.69 7.73 -10.26
C PRO A 17 -1.23 7.42 -10.58
N LYS A 18 -0.99 6.96 -11.81
CA LYS A 18 0.34 6.58 -12.31
C LYS A 18 1.42 7.68 -12.17
N GLU A 19 1.03 8.95 -12.18
CA GLU A 19 1.89 10.11 -12.05
C GLU A 19 2.68 10.09 -10.73
N TYR A 20 2.11 9.49 -9.68
CA TYR A 20 2.69 9.38 -8.34
C TYR A 20 3.63 8.18 -8.17
N LEU A 21 3.73 7.29 -9.18
CA LEU A 21 4.48 6.04 -9.09
C LEU A 21 5.97 6.16 -9.46
N LYS A 22 6.47 7.39 -9.66
CA LYS A 22 7.88 7.66 -9.99
C LYS A 22 8.80 7.65 -8.77
N THR A 23 8.25 7.61 -7.56
CA THR A 23 9.03 7.58 -6.32
C THR A 23 9.49 6.16 -5.98
N ILE A 24 10.69 6.03 -5.42
CA ILE A 24 11.19 4.79 -4.83
C ILE A 24 10.90 4.69 -3.33
N LYS A 25 10.35 5.75 -2.72
CA LYS A 25 10.06 5.80 -1.29
C LYS A 25 8.71 5.15 -1.00
N ARG A 26 8.70 4.24 -0.02
CA ARG A 26 7.47 3.63 0.51
C ARG A 26 6.62 4.61 1.36
N THR A 27 7.24 5.63 1.93
CA THR A 27 6.59 6.58 2.84
C THR A 27 6.26 7.90 2.16
N GLY A 28 5.33 8.65 2.76
CA GLY A 28 4.95 9.99 2.28
C GLY A 28 3.96 10.00 1.12
N LEU A 29 3.34 8.87 0.77
CA LEU A 29 2.36 8.77 -0.32
C LEU A 29 0.90 9.02 0.12
N GLY A 30 0.66 9.36 1.39
CA GLY A 30 -0.70 9.59 1.89
C GLY A 30 -1.48 10.69 1.17
N PHE A 31 -0.78 11.73 0.69
CA PHE A 31 -1.41 12.78 -0.11
C PHE A 31 -1.83 12.30 -1.50
N ALA A 32 -1.20 11.25 -2.03
CA ALA A 32 -1.51 10.70 -3.35
C ALA A 32 -2.76 9.81 -3.36
N ALA A 33 -3.22 9.35 -2.18
CA ALA A 33 -4.40 8.51 -2.06
C ALA A 33 -5.63 9.24 -2.61
N PHE A 34 -6.32 8.66 -3.59
CA PHE A 34 -7.49 9.23 -4.26
C PHE A 34 -7.26 10.62 -4.86
N ALA A 35 -6.06 10.93 -5.34
CA ALA A 35 -5.69 12.27 -5.78
C ALA A 35 -6.67 12.88 -6.81
N GLU A 36 -7.12 12.10 -7.80
CA GLU A 36 -8.08 12.57 -8.82
C GLU A 36 -9.46 12.89 -8.25
N LEU A 37 -9.86 12.25 -7.15
CA LEU A 37 -11.12 12.53 -6.46
C LEU A 37 -10.96 13.64 -5.41
N ARG A 38 -9.76 13.80 -4.86
CA ARG A 38 -9.46 14.74 -3.76
C ARG A 38 -9.10 16.12 -4.22
N TYR A 39 -8.48 16.27 -5.39
CA TYR A 39 -7.91 17.53 -5.81
C TYR A 39 -8.47 17.96 -7.15
N SER A 40 -8.69 19.26 -7.33
CA SER A 40 -9.03 19.83 -8.64
C SER A 40 -7.80 19.97 -9.54
N ASN A 41 -6.58 19.93 -8.97
CA ASN A 41 -5.30 20.03 -9.67
C ASN A 41 -4.36 18.83 -9.40
N PRO A 42 -4.81 17.57 -9.58
CA PRO A 42 -4.05 16.39 -9.17
C PRO A 42 -2.70 16.25 -9.90
N ASN A 43 -2.60 16.71 -11.14
CA ASN A 43 -1.35 16.66 -11.91
C ASN A 43 -0.28 17.62 -11.38
N ASP A 44 -0.69 18.77 -10.85
CA ASP A 44 0.23 19.74 -10.26
C ASP A 44 0.70 19.24 -8.89
N VAL A 45 -0.20 18.64 -8.11
CA VAL A 45 0.13 17.97 -6.85
C VAL A 45 1.12 16.83 -7.06
N ALA A 46 0.99 16.04 -8.14
CA ALA A 46 1.94 14.99 -8.46
C ALA A 46 3.35 15.53 -8.75
N LYS A 47 3.46 16.72 -9.36
CA LYS A 47 4.74 17.36 -9.74
C LYS A 47 5.38 18.14 -8.61
N HIS A 48 4.57 18.87 -7.83
CA HIS A 48 5.03 19.87 -6.87
C HIS A 48 4.78 19.46 -5.41
N GLY A 49 4.10 18.33 -5.19
CA GLY A 49 3.78 17.80 -3.86
C GLY A 49 2.49 18.40 -3.28
N PRO A 50 2.13 18.02 -2.04
CA PRO A 50 0.85 18.38 -1.43
C PRO A 50 0.69 19.87 -1.11
N ALA A 51 1.77 20.65 -1.13
CA ALA A 51 1.74 22.07 -0.79
C ALA A 51 0.93 22.93 -1.78
N VAL A 52 0.75 22.47 -3.02
CA VAL A 52 -0.04 23.15 -4.05
C VAL A 52 -1.46 22.59 -4.18
N ALA A 53 -1.87 21.67 -3.31
CA ALA A 53 -3.12 20.95 -3.44
C ALA A 53 -4.34 21.86 -3.24
N VAL A 54 -5.27 21.79 -4.18
CA VAL A 54 -6.58 22.44 -4.09
C VAL A 54 -7.63 21.35 -3.89
N GLU A 55 -8.08 21.20 -2.65
CA GLU A 55 -9.01 20.13 -2.26
C GLU A 55 -10.44 20.37 -2.73
N ILE A 56 -11.07 19.28 -3.19
CA ILE A 56 -12.50 19.23 -3.50
C ILE A 56 -13.25 18.99 -2.19
N ALA A 57 -13.99 20.00 -1.71
CA ALA A 57 -14.68 19.96 -0.43
C ALA A 57 -15.71 18.82 -0.33
N ASP A 58 -16.32 18.44 -1.45
CA ASP A 58 -17.35 17.40 -1.50
C ASP A 58 -16.77 15.98 -1.36
N PHE A 59 -15.49 15.78 -1.60
CA PHE A 59 -14.89 14.45 -1.45
C PHE A 59 -14.81 14.04 0.01
N VAL A 60 -15.27 12.82 0.34
CA VAL A 60 -15.48 12.39 1.71
C VAL A 60 -14.26 12.59 2.62
N LEU A 61 -13.06 12.17 2.19
CA LEU A 61 -11.85 12.26 3.01
C LEU A 61 -11.31 13.69 3.17
N ASN A 62 -11.82 14.64 2.39
CA ASN A 62 -11.47 16.06 2.55
C ASN A 62 -12.38 16.74 3.58
N ARG A 63 -13.57 16.20 3.86
CA ARG A 63 -14.50 16.77 4.84
C ARG A 63 -13.91 16.66 6.25
N PRO A 64 -14.00 17.71 7.10
CA PRO A 64 -13.42 17.70 8.45
C PRO A 64 -13.84 16.50 9.32
N ALA A 65 -15.08 16.04 9.20
CA ALA A 65 -15.60 14.90 9.96
C ALA A 65 -14.86 13.57 9.67
N TYR A 66 -14.29 13.42 8.48
CA TYR A 66 -13.66 12.16 8.04
C TYR A 66 -12.15 12.26 7.86
N ARG A 67 -11.55 13.42 8.14
CA ARG A 67 -10.14 13.72 7.86
C ARG A 67 -9.18 12.75 8.54
N ASP A 68 -9.50 12.39 9.78
CA ASP A 68 -8.73 11.47 10.62
C ASP A 68 -9.37 10.07 10.68
N SER A 69 -10.14 9.70 9.64
CA SER A 69 -10.74 8.37 9.58
C SER A 69 -9.66 7.30 9.51
N VAL A 70 -9.90 6.21 10.24
CA VAL A 70 -9.03 5.04 10.29
C VAL A 70 -9.68 3.83 9.61
N ILE A 71 -10.98 3.90 9.34
CA ILE A 71 -11.77 2.89 8.63
C ILE A 71 -12.36 3.54 7.38
N LEU A 72 -12.27 2.86 6.25
CA LEU A 72 -12.97 3.22 5.01
C LEU A 72 -14.04 2.17 4.73
N ILE A 73 -15.29 2.59 4.57
CA ILE A 73 -16.37 1.68 4.14
C ILE A 73 -16.64 1.99 2.68
N ALA A 74 -16.45 1.01 1.80
CA ALA A 74 -16.44 1.20 0.37
C ALA A 74 -17.40 0.27 -0.38
N GLY A 75 -17.68 0.62 -1.63
CA GLY A 75 -18.44 -0.20 -2.56
C GLY A 75 -17.71 -1.49 -2.98
N ASP A 76 -18.36 -2.28 -3.84
CA ASP A 76 -17.89 -3.59 -4.29
C ASP A 76 -16.64 -3.52 -5.16
N ASN A 77 -15.91 -4.65 -5.21
CA ASN A 77 -14.76 -4.88 -6.07
C ASN A 77 -13.65 -3.85 -5.87
N PHE A 78 -13.30 -3.58 -4.61
CA PHE A 78 -12.33 -2.56 -4.24
C PHE A 78 -10.89 -2.98 -4.58
N GLY A 79 -10.11 -2.05 -5.14
CA GLY A 79 -8.72 -2.26 -5.52
C GLY A 79 -8.54 -3.07 -6.81
N CYS A 80 -9.56 -3.08 -7.68
CA CYS A 80 -9.50 -3.78 -8.95
C CYS A 80 -8.53 -3.16 -9.96
N GLY A 81 -8.36 -3.80 -11.11
CA GLY A 81 -7.45 -3.35 -12.15
C GLY A 81 -6.02 -3.85 -11.95
N SER A 82 -5.04 -3.00 -12.29
CA SER A 82 -3.63 -3.41 -12.34
C SER A 82 -3.02 -3.63 -10.95
N SER A 83 -2.03 -4.53 -10.86
CA SER A 83 -1.26 -4.75 -9.64
C SER A 83 -0.43 -3.51 -9.31
N ARG A 84 -0.72 -2.87 -8.17
CA ARG A 84 0.04 -1.71 -7.66
C ARG A 84 0.21 -1.80 -6.15
N GLU A 85 1.43 -2.09 -5.69
CA GLU A 85 1.75 -2.07 -4.25
C GLU A 85 1.62 -0.67 -3.63
N HIS A 86 1.76 0.37 -4.46
CA HIS A 86 1.61 1.76 -4.04
C HIS A 86 0.18 2.11 -3.60
N ALA A 87 -0.84 1.36 -4.05
CA ALA A 87 -2.24 1.61 -3.71
C ALA A 87 -2.52 1.42 -2.19
N PRO A 88 -2.21 0.27 -1.57
CA PRO A 88 -2.31 0.17 -0.12
C PRO A 88 -1.33 1.10 0.62
N TRP A 89 -0.16 1.44 0.05
CA TRP A 89 0.76 2.41 0.68
C TRP A 89 0.15 3.81 0.79
N SER A 90 -0.53 4.28 -0.25
CA SER A 90 -1.16 5.59 -0.24
C SER A 90 -2.30 5.63 0.78
N ILE A 91 -3.16 4.61 0.79
CA ILE A 91 -4.28 4.52 1.74
C ILE A 91 -3.77 4.42 3.19
N ASN A 92 -2.76 3.58 3.45
CA ASN A 92 -2.16 3.47 4.77
C ASN A 92 -1.46 4.77 5.19
N GLY A 93 -0.75 5.40 4.25
CA GLY A 93 -0.07 6.67 4.45
C GLY A 93 -1.02 7.84 4.70
N PHE A 94 -2.27 7.76 4.23
CA PHE A 94 -3.32 8.72 4.57
C PHE A 94 -3.78 8.58 6.02
N GLY A 95 -3.78 7.35 6.56
CA GLY A 95 -4.19 7.07 7.95
C GLY A 95 -5.18 5.92 8.08
N ILE A 96 -5.72 5.41 6.97
CA ILE A 96 -6.68 4.29 6.98
C ILE A 96 -5.94 2.99 7.32
N ARG A 97 -6.49 2.25 8.27
CA ARG A 97 -5.98 0.95 8.75
C ARG A 97 -6.87 -0.21 8.34
N SER A 98 -8.16 0.03 8.17
CA SER A 98 -9.11 -0.99 7.72
C SER A 98 -9.98 -0.48 6.58
N ILE A 99 -10.29 -1.38 5.65
CA ILE A 99 -11.23 -1.12 4.56
C ILE A 99 -12.31 -2.19 4.66
N VAL A 100 -13.57 -1.78 4.73
CA VAL A 100 -14.74 -2.68 4.73
C VAL A 100 -15.40 -2.57 3.37
N SER A 101 -15.59 -3.69 2.68
CA SER A 101 -16.25 -3.76 1.36
C SER A 101 -16.96 -5.10 1.21
N THR A 102 -17.73 -5.27 0.13
CA THR A 102 -18.34 -6.55 -0.24
C THR A 102 -17.38 -7.48 -0.96
N SER A 103 -16.34 -6.95 -1.61
CA SER A 103 -15.28 -7.75 -2.22
C SER A 103 -14.04 -6.90 -2.52
N PHE A 104 -12.90 -7.57 -2.67
CA PHE A 104 -11.63 -6.95 -3.06
C PHE A 104 -11.02 -7.72 -4.23
N ALA A 105 -10.24 -7.03 -5.04
CA ALA A 105 -9.38 -7.73 -5.99
C ALA A 105 -8.24 -8.45 -5.24
N ASP A 106 -8.00 -9.72 -5.60
CA ASP A 106 -7.11 -10.63 -4.87
C ASP A 106 -5.72 -10.06 -4.59
N ILE A 107 -5.12 -9.40 -5.59
CA ILE A 107 -3.78 -8.82 -5.46
C ILE A 107 -3.79 -7.66 -4.46
N PHE A 108 -4.76 -6.76 -4.55
CA PHE A 108 -4.91 -5.65 -3.62
C PHE A 108 -5.14 -6.16 -2.20
N TYR A 109 -6.06 -7.12 -2.04
CA TYR A 109 -6.36 -7.78 -0.77
C TYR A 109 -5.11 -8.34 -0.10
N ASN A 110 -4.27 -9.07 -0.84
CA ASN A 110 -3.03 -9.63 -0.32
C ASN A 110 -2.01 -8.55 0.05
N ASN A 111 -1.91 -7.48 -0.75
CA ASN A 111 -1.00 -6.38 -0.47
C ASN A 111 -1.42 -5.57 0.76
N CYS A 112 -2.71 -5.50 1.11
CA CYS A 112 -3.14 -4.86 2.35
C CYS A 112 -2.49 -5.50 3.58
N PHE A 113 -2.54 -6.85 3.70
CA PHE A 113 -1.96 -7.55 4.84
C PHE A 113 -0.45 -7.34 4.96
N LYS A 114 0.27 -7.36 3.83
CA LYS A 114 1.71 -7.07 3.79
C LYS A 114 2.07 -5.66 4.26
N ASN A 115 1.11 -4.75 4.26
CA ASN A 115 1.27 -3.35 4.66
C ASN A 115 0.57 -3.02 5.98
N GLY A 116 0.22 -4.04 6.78
CA GLY A 116 -0.38 -3.84 8.10
C GLY A 116 -1.82 -3.33 8.06
N MET A 117 -2.52 -3.51 6.94
CA MET A 117 -3.92 -3.11 6.79
C MET A 117 -4.85 -4.32 6.85
N LEU A 118 -6.05 -4.09 7.36
CA LEU A 118 -7.10 -5.10 7.47
C LEU A 118 -8.23 -4.85 6.46
N PRO A 119 -8.25 -5.53 5.31
CA PRO A 119 -9.43 -5.59 4.44
C PRO A 119 -10.46 -6.55 5.05
N VAL A 120 -11.69 -6.06 5.23
CA VAL A 120 -12.83 -6.80 5.81
C VAL A 120 -13.89 -6.97 4.74
N VAL A 121 -14.30 -8.21 4.51
CA VAL A 121 -15.37 -8.56 3.58
C VAL A 121 -16.65 -8.82 4.36
N LEU A 122 -17.72 -8.13 4.01
CA LEU A 122 -19.06 -8.33 4.59
C LEU A 122 -20.13 -8.43 3.48
N PRO A 123 -21.28 -9.08 3.75
CA PRO A 123 -22.44 -9.04 2.86
C PRO A 123 -22.89 -7.60 2.56
N ARG A 124 -23.42 -7.37 1.35
CA ARG A 124 -23.81 -6.03 0.86
C ARG A 124 -24.76 -5.29 1.79
N GLU A 125 -25.74 -5.99 2.33
CA GLU A 125 -26.71 -5.43 3.27
C GLU A 125 -26.05 -4.87 4.54
N GLN A 126 -25.04 -5.56 5.08
CA GLN A 126 -24.28 -5.08 6.23
C GLN A 126 -23.38 -3.88 5.87
N VAL A 127 -22.76 -3.89 4.68
CA VAL A 127 -21.96 -2.75 4.19
C VAL A 127 -22.82 -1.51 4.01
N LEU A 128 -24.03 -1.64 3.45
CA LEU A 128 -24.97 -0.53 3.30
C LEU A 128 -25.38 0.05 4.66
N THR A 129 -25.68 -0.79 5.65
CA THR A 129 -25.96 -0.32 7.01
C THR A 129 -24.76 0.42 7.63
N LEU A 130 -23.53 -0.05 7.40
CA LEU A 130 -22.33 0.63 7.88
C LEU A 130 -22.08 1.97 7.16
N LEU A 131 -22.39 2.07 5.86
CA LEU A 131 -22.34 3.33 5.11
C LEU A 131 -23.31 4.35 5.72
N GLU A 132 -24.56 3.97 6.00
CA GLU A 132 -25.55 4.83 6.65
C GLU A 132 -25.11 5.27 8.05
N ASP A 133 -24.48 4.38 8.82
CA ASP A 133 -23.90 4.70 10.13
C ASP A 133 -22.79 5.74 10.02
N ALA A 134 -21.86 5.54 9.10
CA ALA A 134 -20.74 6.44 8.90
C ALA A 134 -21.20 7.81 8.40
N GLU A 135 -22.16 7.88 7.47
CA GLU A 135 -22.75 9.13 6.97
C GLU A 135 -23.43 9.94 8.08
N ALA A 136 -24.10 9.25 9.01
CA ALA A 136 -24.72 9.87 10.17
C ALA A 136 -23.73 10.18 11.30
N GLY A 137 -22.42 9.97 11.10
CA GLY A 137 -21.37 10.22 12.09
C GLY A 137 -21.40 9.26 13.29
N ARG A 138 -21.98 8.07 13.13
CA ARG A 138 -22.06 7.05 14.17
C ARG A 138 -20.76 6.25 14.24
N GLU A 139 -20.43 5.76 15.42
CA GLU A 139 -19.19 5.02 15.65
C GLU A 139 -19.26 3.62 15.04
N VAL A 140 -18.16 3.24 14.38
CA VAL A 140 -17.91 1.92 13.83
C VAL A 140 -16.52 1.48 14.28
N GLU A 141 -16.43 0.29 14.85
CA GLU A 141 -15.19 -0.30 15.35
C GLU A 141 -14.91 -1.60 14.57
N VAL A 142 -13.65 -1.85 14.23
CA VAL A 142 -13.19 -3.12 13.65
C VAL A 142 -12.25 -3.81 14.64
N ASP A 143 -12.71 -4.91 15.22
CA ASP A 143 -12.00 -5.71 16.23
C ASP A 143 -11.44 -6.98 15.57
N LEU A 144 -10.12 -6.99 15.32
CA LEU A 144 -9.42 -8.15 14.75
C LEU A 144 -9.31 -9.35 15.71
N PRO A 145 -8.99 -9.19 17.02
CA PRO A 145 -9.02 -10.29 17.98
C PRO A 145 -10.32 -11.08 17.98
N THR A 146 -11.48 -10.41 18.00
CA THR A 146 -12.79 -11.08 17.98
C THR A 146 -13.37 -11.28 16.58
N GLN A 147 -12.76 -10.66 15.56
CA GLN A 147 -13.19 -10.65 14.16
C GLN A 147 -14.62 -10.12 13.98
N GLN A 148 -14.86 -8.94 14.55
CA GLN A 148 -16.16 -8.29 14.54
C GLN A 148 -16.05 -6.84 14.08
N VAL A 149 -16.99 -6.41 13.25
CA VAL A 149 -17.28 -4.99 13.02
C VAL A 149 -18.43 -4.62 13.96
N ARG A 150 -18.15 -3.79 14.96
CA ARG A 150 -19.15 -3.35 15.96
C ARG A 150 -19.73 -2.01 15.56
N ARG A 151 -21.04 -1.90 15.76
CA ARG A 151 -21.81 -0.69 15.49
C ARG A 151 -22.12 0.04 16.79
N HIS A 152 -22.47 1.32 16.68
CA HIS A 152 -22.87 2.19 17.79
C HIS A 152 -24.03 1.65 18.65
N ASP A 153 -24.91 0.81 18.09
CA ASP A 153 -26.07 0.23 18.76
C ASP A 153 -25.76 -1.08 19.52
N GLY A 154 -24.48 -1.50 19.52
CA GLY A 154 -24.02 -2.75 20.13
C GLY A 154 -24.19 -3.98 19.26
N SER A 155 -24.81 -3.87 18.07
CA SER A 155 -24.81 -4.96 17.09
C SER A 155 -23.43 -5.15 16.48
N ALA A 156 -23.14 -6.38 16.05
CA ALA A 156 -21.84 -6.75 15.51
C ALA A 156 -21.98 -7.67 14.30
N TYR A 157 -21.13 -7.46 13.31
CA TYR A 157 -21.00 -8.30 12.13
C TYR A 157 -19.70 -9.10 12.19
N ALA A 158 -19.81 -10.42 12.09
CA ALA A 158 -18.65 -11.29 12.07
C ALA A 158 -17.99 -11.26 10.67
N PHE A 159 -16.66 -11.29 10.66
CA PHE A 159 -15.88 -11.51 9.45
C PHE A 159 -14.84 -12.60 9.69
N GLU A 160 -14.22 -13.09 8.62
CA GLU A 160 -13.18 -14.10 8.71
C GLU A 160 -11.87 -13.61 8.10
N VAL A 161 -10.77 -13.90 8.79
CA VAL A 161 -9.41 -13.68 8.31
C VAL A 161 -8.62 -14.95 8.54
N ASP A 162 -7.76 -15.29 7.58
CA ASP A 162 -6.81 -16.39 7.73
C ASP A 162 -6.02 -16.27 9.06
N PRO A 163 -5.93 -17.35 9.87
CA PRO A 163 -5.29 -17.31 11.18
C PRO A 163 -3.83 -16.81 11.15
N PHE A 164 -3.08 -17.11 10.09
CA PHE A 164 -1.70 -16.65 9.95
C PHE A 164 -1.65 -15.14 9.68
N ARG A 165 -2.47 -14.63 8.76
CA ARG A 165 -2.61 -13.18 8.53
C ARG A 165 -3.05 -12.43 9.78
N LYS A 166 -4.02 -12.97 10.52
CA LYS A 166 -4.46 -12.43 11.80
C LYS A 166 -3.30 -12.36 12.79
N LYS A 167 -2.52 -13.43 12.94
CA LYS A 167 -1.33 -13.44 13.80
C LYS A 167 -0.32 -12.39 13.37
N CYS A 168 -0.05 -12.26 12.07
CA CYS A 168 0.89 -11.27 11.55
C CYS A 168 0.44 -9.84 11.89
N LEU A 169 -0.83 -9.50 11.62
CA LEU A 169 -1.38 -8.18 11.93
C LEU A 169 -1.37 -7.88 13.44
N LEU A 170 -1.78 -8.83 14.28
CA LEU A 170 -1.82 -8.64 15.74
C LEU A 170 -0.43 -8.40 16.36
N ASN A 171 0.61 -9.00 15.77
CA ASN A 171 1.98 -8.89 16.28
C ASN A 171 2.83 -7.89 15.49
N GLY A 172 2.26 -7.21 14.48
CA GLY A 172 2.99 -6.32 13.59
C GLY A 172 4.12 -7.01 12.81
N LEU A 173 3.94 -8.29 12.46
CA LEU A 173 4.96 -9.08 11.76
C LEU A 173 4.78 -8.92 10.24
N ASP A 174 5.81 -8.40 9.59
CA ASP A 174 5.99 -8.48 8.14
C ASP A 174 6.88 -9.70 7.77
N ASP A 175 7.15 -9.88 6.48
CA ASP A 175 8.00 -11.00 6.00
C ASP A 175 9.41 -10.98 6.63
N ILE A 176 9.93 -9.79 6.93
CA ILE A 176 11.20 -9.61 7.62
C ILE A 176 11.05 -10.05 9.08
N GLY A 177 10.03 -9.56 9.79
CA GLY A 177 9.73 -9.93 11.17
C GLY A 177 9.52 -11.43 11.35
N LEU A 178 8.85 -12.08 10.40
CA LEU A 178 8.68 -13.54 10.36
C LEU A 178 10.02 -14.27 10.20
N THR A 179 10.92 -13.74 9.37
CA THR A 179 12.28 -14.29 9.19
C THR A 179 13.11 -14.09 10.46
N MET A 180 13.03 -12.90 11.06
CA MET A 180 13.73 -12.57 12.30
C MET A 180 13.27 -13.43 13.48
N ALA A 181 11.98 -13.80 13.53
CA ALA A 181 11.46 -14.72 14.54
C ALA A 181 12.05 -16.13 14.46
N LYS A 182 12.67 -16.51 13.33
CA LYS A 182 13.33 -17.81 13.11
C LYS A 182 14.85 -17.73 13.19
N MET A 183 15.42 -16.64 13.70
CA MET A 183 16.86 -16.41 13.67
C MET A 183 17.67 -17.54 14.32
N ASP A 184 17.18 -18.13 15.41
CA ASP A 184 17.88 -19.22 16.08
C ASP A 184 17.84 -20.54 15.29
N GLU A 185 16.72 -20.83 14.61
CA GLU A 185 16.61 -21.97 13.68
C GLU A 185 17.53 -21.78 12.47
N ILE A 186 17.59 -20.56 11.93
CA ILE A 186 18.48 -20.21 10.82
C ILE A 186 19.93 -20.44 11.23
N ARG A 187 20.35 -19.94 12.40
CA ARG A 187 21.71 -20.16 12.93
C ARG A 187 22.04 -21.62 13.12
N ALA A 188 21.14 -22.39 13.75
CA ALA A 188 21.35 -23.82 13.97
C ALA A 188 21.48 -24.59 12.64
N PHE A 189 20.68 -24.22 11.64
CA PHE A 189 20.79 -24.78 10.30
C PHE A 189 22.12 -24.41 9.63
N GLU A 190 22.55 -23.14 9.72
CA GLU A 190 23.81 -22.67 9.15
C GLU A 190 25.01 -23.39 9.77
N GLU A 191 25.05 -23.53 11.10
CA GLU A 191 26.10 -24.28 11.80
C GLU A 191 26.17 -25.74 11.35
N ALA A 192 25.02 -26.42 11.27
CA ALA A 192 24.95 -27.80 10.82
C ALA A 192 25.36 -27.96 9.35
N ARG A 193 24.92 -27.04 8.48
CA ARG A 193 25.28 -27.02 7.05
C ARG A 193 26.78 -26.81 6.89
N SER A 194 27.38 -25.89 7.64
CA SER A 194 28.80 -25.61 7.59
C SER A 194 29.65 -26.81 8.03
N ALA A 195 29.22 -27.52 9.07
CA ALA A 195 29.88 -28.75 9.51
C ALA A 195 29.78 -29.88 8.47
N ALA A 196 28.61 -30.07 7.85
CA ALA A 196 28.36 -31.16 6.91
C ALA A 196 28.90 -30.89 5.49
N THR A 197 28.91 -29.63 5.07
CA THR A 197 29.21 -29.21 3.69
C THR A 197 30.13 -27.98 3.66
N PRO A 198 31.33 -28.03 4.26
CA PRO A 198 32.20 -26.86 4.43
C PRO A 198 32.66 -26.22 3.11
N TRP A 199 32.63 -26.96 1.98
CA TRP A 199 32.94 -26.41 0.66
C TRP A 199 31.87 -25.41 0.15
N LEU A 200 30.67 -25.39 0.73
CA LEU A 200 29.65 -24.38 0.46
C LEU A 200 29.88 -23.09 1.25
N ASP A 201 30.66 -23.11 2.33
CA ASP A 201 30.92 -21.93 3.17
C ASP A 201 31.88 -20.90 2.52
N GLY A 202 32.37 -21.21 1.32
CA GLY A 202 33.07 -20.28 0.43
C GLY A 202 32.31 -19.98 -0.86
N ALA A 203 31.20 -20.67 -1.12
CA ALA A 203 30.25 -20.35 -2.21
C ALA A 203 29.38 -19.16 -1.80
N THR A 204 30.02 -18.12 -1.29
CA THR A 204 29.43 -16.79 -1.25
C THR A 204 28.93 -16.49 -2.67
N THR A 205 27.68 -16.08 -2.79
CA THR A 205 27.29 -15.03 -3.73
C THR A 205 28.13 -13.79 -3.43
N ARG A 206 29.46 -13.87 -3.63
CA ARG A 206 30.24 -12.71 -3.99
C ARG A 206 29.55 -12.28 -5.28
N VAL A 207 28.74 -11.21 -5.21
CA VAL A 207 28.83 -10.23 -6.27
C VAL A 207 30.33 -10.07 -6.44
N PRO A 208 30.93 -10.50 -7.57
CA PRO A 208 32.35 -10.27 -7.78
C PRO A 208 32.56 -8.83 -7.38
N LYS A 209 33.61 -8.50 -6.61
CA LYS A 209 34.05 -7.11 -6.61
C LYS A 209 34.26 -6.82 -8.08
N LEU A 210 33.26 -6.17 -8.71
CA LEU A 210 33.31 -5.73 -10.09
C LEU A 210 34.66 -5.05 -10.15
N PHE A 211 35.53 -5.70 -10.91
CA PHE A 211 36.92 -5.43 -11.19
C PHE A 211 37.51 -4.25 -10.40
N ALA A 212 38.65 -4.46 -9.73
CA ALA A 212 39.51 -3.31 -9.44
C ALA A 212 39.66 -2.55 -10.76
N VAL A 213 39.06 -1.37 -10.84
CA VAL A 213 39.07 -0.54 -12.04
C VAL A 213 40.52 -0.15 -12.22
N LYS A 214 41.23 -0.95 -13.01
CA LYS A 214 42.59 -0.68 -13.40
C LYS A 214 42.48 0.47 -14.38
N GLU A 215 42.76 1.67 -13.87
CA GLU A 215 42.83 2.92 -14.59
C GLU A 215 41.66 3.16 -15.55
N LEU A 216 40.66 3.90 -15.10
CA LEU A 216 39.80 4.63 -16.03
C LEU A 216 40.72 5.45 -16.93
N HIS A 217 40.86 5.04 -18.19
CA HIS A 217 41.32 5.96 -19.22
C HIS A 217 40.45 7.23 -19.12
N PRO A 218 41.05 8.43 -19.24
CA PRO A 218 40.28 9.66 -19.18
C PRO A 218 39.10 9.54 -20.15
N ALA A 219 37.93 9.96 -19.69
CA ALA A 219 36.68 9.87 -20.43
C ALA A 219 36.94 10.27 -21.89
N VAL A 220 36.71 9.34 -22.81
CA VAL A 220 36.66 9.69 -24.23
C VAL A 220 35.60 10.77 -24.33
N ALA A 221 36.00 11.95 -24.80
CA ALA A 221 35.08 13.05 -25.01
C ALA A 221 33.95 12.53 -25.89
N LEU A 222 32.75 12.41 -25.31
CA LEU A 222 31.57 12.11 -26.09
C LEU A 222 31.45 13.26 -27.10
N PRO A 223 31.26 12.96 -28.41
CA PRO A 223 30.98 14.01 -29.36
C PRO A 223 29.76 14.79 -28.85
N ALA A 224 29.82 16.11 -28.97
CA ALA A 224 28.73 16.98 -28.54
C ALA A 224 27.43 16.51 -29.18
N THR A 225 26.34 16.55 -28.41
CA THR A 225 24.99 16.29 -28.90
C THR A 225 24.77 17.12 -30.16
N PRO A 226 24.37 16.52 -31.29
CA PRO A 226 24.15 17.26 -32.54
C PRO A 226 23.15 18.39 -32.31
N ALA A 227 23.44 19.56 -32.88
CA ALA A 227 22.54 20.69 -32.81
C ALA A 227 21.26 20.38 -33.61
N PRO A 228 20.13 21.05 -33.33
CA PRO A 228 18.90 20.84 -34.09
C PRO A 228 19.06 21.02 -35.62
N GLU A 229 20.09 21.75 -36.06
CA GLU A 229 20.42 21.93 -37.48
C GLU A 229 21.02 20.67 -38.15
N ASP A 230 21.57 19.74 -37.37
CA ASP A 230 22.19 18.49 -37.86
C ASP A 230 21.16 17.39 -38.22
N TRP A 231 19.87 17.69 -38.11
CA TRP A 231 18.77 16.72 -38.26
C TRP A 231 17.95 16.87 -39.56
N HIS A 232 18.52 17.44 -40.63
CA HIS A 232 17.82 17.57 -41.92
C HIS A 232 18.44 16.73 -43.07
N GLU A 233 17.54 15.95 -43.70
CA GLU A 233 17.60 15.21 -44.98
C GLU A 233 18.55 13.99 -45.02
N GLU A 234 18.13 12.77 -45.40
CA GLU A 234 17.09 12.28 -46.33
C GLU A 234 16.07 11.30 -45.70
#